data_AF-A0A0Q5LXG4-F1
#
_entry.id   AF-A0A0Q5LXG4-F1
#
_cell.length_a   1.000
_cell.length_b   1.000
_cell.length_c   1.000
_cell.angle_alpha   90.00
_cell.angle_beta   90.00
_cell.angle_gamma   90.00
#
_symmetry.space_group_name_H-M   'P 1'
#
loop_
_entity.id
_entity.type
_entity.pdbx_description
1 polymer ?
#
loop_
_entity_poly.entity_id
_entity_poly.type
_entity_poly.pdbx_seq_one_letter_code
_entity_poly.pdbx_strand_id
1 'polypeptide(L)'
;MADLPDALPSDYDPAHVFRVVAMPVERGWGVWLRAADDSIIHSFGLGLAPETPFRPEVLDVLGPILNLQFRLAYMDDGAWDEIDNHWSAVVYEYTPR
;
A
#
# COMPACT_ATOMS: atom_id res chain seq x y z
N MET A 1 2.47 23.38 -3.13
CA MET A 1 1.95 22.07 -2.69
C MET A 1 1.50 21.38 -3.97
N ALA A 2 2.11 20.25 -4.31
CA ALA A 2 1.75 19.52 -5.52
C ALA A 2 0.44 18.76 -5.25
N ASP A 3 -0.51 18.93 -6.15
CA ASP A 3 -1.79 18.24 -6.21
C ASP A 3 -1.52 16.74 -6.33
N LEU A 4 -1.85 15.98 -5.28
CA LEU A 4 -1.79 14.52 -5.32
C LEU A 4 -3.03 14.00 -6.05
N PRO A 5 -2.91 13.04 -6.99
CA PRO A 5 -4.05 12.55 -7.74
C PRO A 5 -5.08 11.87 -6.81
N ASP A 6 -6.33 12.32 -6.99
CA ASP A 6 -7.53 12.02 -6.20
C ASP A 6 -8.19 10.74 -6.74
N ALA A 7 -8.16 9.66 -5.97
CA ALA A 7 -8.94 8.43 -6.12
C ALA A 7 -8.56 7.39 -7.20
N LEU A 8 -9.04 6.16 -6.96
CA LEU A 8 -8.98 5.01 -7.87
C LEU A 8 -9.77 5.29 -9.17
N PRO A 9 -9.40 4.68 -10.31
CA PRO A 9 -10.11 4.86 -11.57
C PRO A 9 -11.57 4.43 -11.47
N SER A 10 -12.46 5.15 -12.16
CA SER A 10 -13.92 5.02 -12.02
C SER A 10 -14.52 3.70 -12.55
N ASP A 11 -13.78 2.91 -13.32
CA ASP A 11 -14.23 1.67 -13.98
C ASP A 11 -13.83 0.40 -13.15
N TYR A 12 -13.70 0.54 -11.84
CA TYR A 12 -13.08 -0.45 -10.96
C TYR A 12 -14.11 -1.32 -10.23
N ASP A 13 -13.88 -2.64 -10.18
CA ASP A 13 -14.79 -3.64 -9.59
C ASP A 13 -14.32 -4.11 -8.19
N PRO A 14 -15.16 -4.00 -7.14
CA PRO A 14 -14.80 -4.19 -5.73
C PRO A 14 -14.58 -5.64 -5.27
N ALA A 15 -14.64 -6.64 -6.16
CA ALA A 15 -14.43 -8.05 -5.82
C ALA A 15 -12.96 -8.48 -5.67
N HIS A 16 -12.00 -7.58 -5.89
CA HIS A 16 -10.60 -7.95 -6.07
C HIS A 16 -9.81 -7.95 -4.76
N VAL A 17 -9.14 -9.06 -4.49
CA VAL A 17 -8.08 -9.16 -3.49
C VAL A 17 -6.85 -8.44 -4.04
N PHE A 18 -6.26 -7.53 -3.27
CA PHE A 18 -5.07 -6.78 -3.69
C PHE A 18 -3.85 -7.20 -2.90
N ARG A 19 -2.69 -6.99 -3.50
CA ARG A 19 -1.41 -7.08 -2.81
C ARG A 19 -0.78 -5.71 -2.73
N VAL A 20 -0.45 -5.28 -1.52
CA VAL A 20 0.42 -4.13 -1.30
C VAL A 20 1.83 -4.66 -1.16
N VAL A 21 2.77 -4.03 -1.86
CA VAL A 21 4.20 -4.28 -1.71
C VAL A 21 4.85 -2.98 -1.28
N ALA A 22 5.63 -2.99 -0.20
CA ALA A 22 6.40 -1.87 0.30
C ALA A 22 7.87 -2.28 0.41
N MET A 23 8.78 -1.50 -0.14
CA MET A 23 10.22 -1.80 -0.06
C MET A 23 11.07 -0.53 0.00
N PRO A 24 12.25 -0.57 0.66
CA PRO A 24 13.20 0.52 0.58
C PRO A 24 13.75 0.65 -0.84
N VAL A 25 13.82 1.88 -1.33
CA VAL A 25 14.36 2.31 -2.62
C VAL A 25 15.39 3.42 -2.40
N GLU A 26 16.16 3.78 -3.41
CA GLU A 26 17.27 4.76 -3.29
C GLU A 26 16.89 6.10 -2.64
N ARG A 27 15.61 6.50 -2.71
CA ARG A 27 15.10 7.77 -2.17
C ARG A 27 14.01 7.60 -1.10
N GLY A 28 13.90 6.41 -0.51
CA GLY A 28 13.03 6.19 0.64
C GLY A 28 12.26 4.88 0.59
N TRP A 29 10.96 4.93 0.86
CA TRP A 29 10.09 3.75 0.75
C TRP A 29 9.16 3.88 -0.45
N GLY A 30 9.24 2.89 -1.36
CA GLY A 30 8.33 2.74 -2.48
C GLY A 30 7.21 1.76 -2.13
N VAL A 31 6.00 2.07 -2.58
CA VAL A 31 4.80 1.26 -2.37
C VAL A 31 4.13 1.02 -3.71
N TRP A 32 3.72 -0.24 -3.95
CA TRP A 32 2.98 -0.66 -5.13
C TRP A 32 1.71 -1.38 -4.71
N LEU A 33 0.58 -0.91 -5.24
CA LEU A 33 -0.69 -1.62 -5.19
C LEU A 33 -0.78 -2.49 -6.44
N ARG A 34 -0.96 -3.80 -6.24
CA ARG A 34 -1.03 -4.78 -7.31
C ARG A 34 -2.37 -5.49 -7.32
N ALA A 35 -2.86 -5.76 -8.53
CA ALA A 35 -4.01 -6.62 -8.77
C ALA A 35 -3.65 -8.10 -8.55
N ALA A 36 -4.66 -8.97 -8.59
CA ALA A 36 -4.48 -10.41 -8.47
C ALA A 36 -3.63 -11.03 -9.60
N ASP A 37 -3.61 -10.42 -10.78
CA ASP A 37 -2.77 -10.79 -11.92
C ASP A 37 -1.34 -10.18 -11.85
N ASP A 38 -0.97 -9.58 -10.71
CA ASP A 38 0.32 -8.92 -10.45
C ASP A 38 0.58 -7.62 -11.25
N SER A 39 -0.40 -7.14 -12.03
CA SER A 39 -0.34 -5.82 -12.64
C SER A 39 -0.31 -4.71 -11.60
N ILE A 40 0.52 -3.69 -11.83
CA ILE A 40 0.62 -2.52 -10.96
C ILE A 40 -0.57 -1.61 -11.25
N ILE A 41 -1.44 -1.47 -10.26
CA ILE A 41 -2.59 -0.55 -10.30
C ILE A 41 -2.11 0.87 -9.99
N HIS A 42 -1.28 1.00 -8.95
CA HIS A 42 -0.81 2.29 -8.48
C HIS A 42 0.54 2.15 -7.77
N SER A 43 1.32 3.24 -7.73
CA SER A 43 2.58 3.28 -7.00
C SER A 43 2.86 4.67 -6.45
N PHE A 44 3.38 4.74 -5.23
CA PHE A 44 3.72 5.99 -4.57
C PHE A 44 4.90 5.83 -3.62
N GLY A 45 5.46 6.95 -3.16
CA GLY A 45 6.57 6.99 -2.21
C GLY A 45 6.15 7.61 -0.87
N LEU A 46 6.74 7.13 0.24
CA LEU A 46 6.42 7.61 1.60
C LEU A 46 7.35 8.72 2.10
N GLY A 47 8.41 9.06 1.37
CA GLY A 47 9.38 10.09 1.79
C GLY A 47 10.17 9.78 3.07
N LEU A 48 10.01 8.57 3.63
CA LEU A 48 10.79 8.03 4.74
C LEU A 48 12.17 7.59 4.27
N ALA A 49 13.18 7.61 5.14
CA ALA A 49 14.51 7.12 4.79
C ALA A 49 14.47 5.60 4.49
N PRO A 50 15.32 5.08 3.59
CA PRO A 50 15.33 3.64 3.27
C PRO A 50 15.74 2.76 4.47
N GLU A 51 16.46 3.33 5.43
CA GLU A 51 16.84 2.67 6.69
C GLU A 51 15.74 2.69 7.77
N THR A 52 14.62 3.38 7.53
CA THR A 52 13.48 3.40 8.45
C THR A 52 12.90 1.98 8.57
N PRO A 53 12.69 1.46 9.79
CA PRO A 53 12.12 0.12 9.97
C PRO A 53 10.71 0.04 9.40
N PHE A 54 10.34 -1.11 8.83
CA PHE A 54 8.98 -1.25 8.30
C PHE A 54 7.93 -1.17 9.41
N ARG A 55 8.18 -1.85 10.53
CA ARG A 55 7.32 -1.80 11.73
C ARG A 55 8.08 -1.20 12.91
N PRO A 56 7.45 -0.29 13.67
CA PRO A 56 6.13 0.32 13.40
C PRO A 56 6.14 1.44 12.35
N GLU A 57 7.30 2.03 12.04
CA GLU A 57 7.37 3.40 11.49
C GLU A 57 6.77 3.55 10.08
N VAL A 58 7.15 2.69 9.14
CA VAL A 58 6.60 2.77 7.77
C VAL A 58 5.12 2.40 7.77
N LEU A 59 4.74 1.39 8.55
CA LEU A 59 3.36 0.92 8.63
C LEU A 59 2.43 1.97 9.25
N ASP A 60 2.89 2.73 10.24
CA ASP A 60 2.13 3.84 10.85
C ASP A 60 1.80 4.96 9.85
N VAL A 61 2.64 5.15 8.83
CA VAL A 61 2.38 6.11 7.74
C VAL A 61 1.55 5.46 6.63
N LEU A 62 1.87 4.22 6.27
CA LEU A 62 1.25 3.50 5.16
C LEU A 62 -0.21 3.11 5.48
N GLY A 63 -0.48 2.63 6.69
CA GLY A 63 -1.81 2.17 7.11
C GLY A 63 -2.91 3.21 6.89
N PRO A 64 -2.75 4.46 7.39
CA PRO A 64 -3.71 5.54 7.13
C PRO A 64 -3.88 5.88 5.65
N ILE A 65 -2.82 5.79 4.85
CA ILE A 65 -2.90 6.02 3.40
C ILE A 65 -3.75 4.94 2.73
N LEU A 66 -3.47 3.66 3.02
CA LEU A 66 -4.24 2.53 2.51
C LEU A 66 -5.72 2.65 2.91
N ASN A 67 -5.99 2.95 4.18
CA ASN A 67 -7.36 3.03 4.70
C ASN A 67 -8.14 4.26 4.19
N LEU A 68 -7.56 5.46 4.29
CA LEU A 68 -8.29 6.70 4.01
C LEU A 68 -8.31 7.07 2.53
N GLN A 69 -7.20 6.84 1.82
CA GLN A 69 -7.08 7.25 0.42
C GLN A 69 -7.56 6.14 -0.52
N PHE A 70 -7.14 4.90 -0.26
CA PHE A 70 -7.47 3.77 -1.12
C PHE A 70 -8.67 2.96 -0.63
N ARG A 71 -9.22 3.27 0.55
CA ARG A 71 -10.30 2.49 1.19
C ARG A 71 -9.95 1.01 1.32
N LEU A 72 -8.67 0.69 1.50
CA LEU A 72 -8.17 -0.67 1.64
C LEU A 72 -8.02 -1.01 3.12
N ALA A 73 -8.59 -2.15 3.51
CA ALA A 73 -8.42 -2.74 4.83
C ALA A 73 -7.47 -3.94 4.77
N TYR A 74 -6.62 -4.07 5.78
CA TYR A 74 -5.92 -5.30 6.13
C TYR A 74 -6.33 -5.70 7.55
N MET A 75 -6.13 -6.97 7.90
CA MET A 75 -6.54 -7.48 9.22
C MET A 75 -5.80 -6.76 10.34
N ASP A 76 -4.46 -6.84 10.38
CA ASP A 76 -3.60 -6.28 11.42
C ASP A 76 -2.15 -6.19 10.92
N ASP A 77 -1.22 -5.65 11.74
CA ASP A 77 0.22 -5.66 11.44
C ASP A 77 0.74 -7.07 11.09
N GLY A 78 0.16 -8.12 11.69
CA GLY A 78 0.48 -9.52 11.39
C GLY A 78 0.12 -9.98 9.97
N ALA A 79 -0.64 -9.20 9.19
CA ALA A 79 -0.99 -9.51 7.81
C ALA A 79 0.13 -9.19 6.80
N TRP A 80 1.22 -8.56 7.26
CA TRP A 80 2.38 -8.25 6.45
C TRP A 80 3.44 -9.34 6.53
N ASP A 81 3.86 -9.86 5.38
CA ASP A 81 4.96 -10.80 5.24
C ASP A 81 6.23 -10.06 4.78
N GLU A 82 7.34 -10.28 5.48
CA GLU A 82 8.67 -9.87 5.03
C GLU A 82 9.22 -10.93 4.07
N ILE A 83 9.54 -10.53 2.85
CA ILE A 83 10.05 -11.39 1.78
C ILE A 83 11.32 -10.75 1.23
N ASP A 84 12.46 -11.31 1.61
CA ASP A 84 13.80 -10.79 1.28
C ASP A 84 13.96 -9.31 1.69
N ASN A 85 13.85 -8.39 0.73
CA ASN A 85 14.02 -6.96 0.93
C ASN A 85 12.71 -6.17 0.79
N HIS A 86 11.55 -6.82 0.80
CA HIS A 86 10.27 -6.13 0.71
C HIS A 86 9.24 -6.71 1.67
N TRP A 87 8.26 -5.88 2.00
CA TRP A 87 7.10 -6.24 2.80
C TRP A 87 5.89 -6.34 1.90
N SER A 88 5.05 -7.35 2.10
CA SER A 88 3.81 -7.46 1.35
C SER A 88 2.64 -7.85 2.23
N ALA A 89 1.47 -7.29 1.95
CA ALA A 89 0.23 -7.68 2.62
C ALA A 89 -0.89 -7.84 1.59
N VAL A 90 -1.78 -8.76 1.88
CA VAL A 90 -3.06 -8.87 1.17
C VAL A 90 -4.03 -7.87 1.81
N VAL A 91 -4.57 -6.98 0.99
CA VAL A 91 -5.58 -5.99 1.40
C VAL A 91 -6.87 -6.19 0.60
N TYR A 92 -7.98 -5.80 1.21
CA TYR A 92 -9.31 -5.90 0.64
C TYR A 92 -9.92 -4.51 0.57
N GLU A 93 -10.69 -4.22 -0.48
CA GLU A 93 -11.47 -2.98 -0.49
C GLU A 93 -12.52 -3.04 0.62
N TYR A 94 -12.50 -2.01 1.45
CA TYR A 94 -13.58 -1.73 2.37
C TYR A 94 -14.73 -1.17 1.53
N THR A 95 -15.72 -2.01 1.19
CA THR A 95 -17.04 -1.50 0.82
C THR A 95 -17.74 -1.02 2.08
N PRO A 96 -17.86 0.30 2.35
CA PRO A 96 -18.80 0.76 3.36
C PRO A 96 -20.19 0.38 2.87
N ARG A 97 -20.89 -0.47 3.63
CA ARG A 97 -22.33 -0.68 3.48
C ARG A 97 -23.10 0.57 3.89
#